data_AF-A0A2R6L1R3-F1
#
_entry.id   AF-A0A2R6L1R3-F1
#
_cell.length_a   1.000
_cell.length_b   1.000
_cell.length_c   1.000
_cell.angle_alpha   90.00
_cell.angle_beta   90.00
_cell.angle_gamma   90.00
#
_symmetry.space_group_name_H-M   'P 1'
#
loop_
_entity.id
_entity.type
_entity.pdbx_description
1 polymer ?
#
loop_
_entity_poly.entity_id
_entity_poly.type
_entity_poly.pdbx_seq_one_letter_code
_entity_poly.pdbx_strand_id
1 'polypeptide(L)'
;MEEAAAVRRAASEATADVVPGELRETIDDHVADGSVVPGVLTLLSARAVSGDDPDDLAEQAAGVQLIYDGLRLTRRLARSNPWRADDDHDADMAVLAADVLVSRGFYLLARTEAADDAVAVVRSFGHDQTDREDADD
;
A
#
# COMPACT_ATOMS: atom_id res chain seq x y z
N MET A 1 -18.94 -3.47 -6.59
CA MET A 1 -18.02 -3.95 -7.67
C MET A 1 -17.39 -2.75 -8.36
N GLU A 2 -18.17 -1.68 -8.54
CA GLU A 2 -17.72 -0.36 -8.99
C GLU A 2 -16.64 0.24 -8.07
N GLU A 3 -16.80 0.14 -6.75
CA GLU A 3 -15.86 0.67 -5.75
C GLU A 3 -14.49 0.00 -5.86
N ALA A 4 -14.48 -1.32 -6.05
CA ALA A 4 -13.25 -2.08 -6.23
C ALA A 4 -12.53 -1.66 -7.52
N ALA A 5 -13.28 -1.45 -8.62
CA ALA A 5 -12.71 -0.98 -9.87
C ALA A 5 -12.19 0.45 -9.76
N ALA A 6 -12.90 1.34 -9.07
CA ALA A 6 -12.49 2.71 -8.81
C ALA A 6 -11.17 2.77 -8.03
N VAL A 7 -11.07 2.02 -6.93
CA VAL A 7 -9.84 1.93 -6.12
C VAL A 7 -8.67 1.38 -6.94
N ARG A 8 -8.86 0.29 -7.70
CA ARG A 8 -7.79 -0.29 -8.53
C ARG A 8 -7.30 0.67 -9.60
N ARG A 9 -8.23 1.36 -10.28
CA ARG A 9 -7.91 2.36 -11.30
C ARG A 9 -7.11 3.51 -10.68
N ALA A 10 -7.60 4.09 -9.58
CA ALA A 10 -6.91 5.19 -8.91
C ALA A 10 -5.52 4.77 -8.38
N ALA A 11 -5.37 3.55 -7.87
CA ALA A 11 -4.08 3.01 -7.43
C ALA A 11 -3.09 2.82 -8.59
N SER A 12 -3.54 2.30 -9.74
CA SER A 12 -2.71 2.15 -10.93
C SER A 12 -2.34 3.51 -11.54
N GLU A 13 -3.30 4.43 -11.64
CA GLU A 13 -3.04 5.81 -12.10
C GLU A 13 -2.02 6.52 -11.20
N ALA A 14 -2.10 6.31 -9.89
CA ALA A 14 -1.16 6.88 -8.94
C ALA A 14 0.28 6.37 -9.14
N THR A 15 0.49 5.19 -9.72
CA THR A 15 1.83 4.60 -9.90
C THR A 15 2.30 4.57 -11.35
N ALA A 16 1.49 5.10 -12.28
CA ALA A 16 1.75 5.05 -13.72
C ALA A 16 3.02 5.79 -14.16
N ASP A 17 3.46 6.80 -13.41
CA ASP A 17 4.66 7.60 -13.68
C ASP A 17 5.96 6.96 -13.13
N VAL A 18 5.87 5.82 -12.44
CA VAL A 18 7.04 5.14 -11.89
C VAL A 18 7.92 4.60 -13.01
N VAL A 19 9.23 4.84 -12.84
CA VAL A 19 10.32 4.34 -13.68
C VAL A 19 11.39 3.70 -12.80
N PRO A 20 12.11 2.67 -13.29
CA PRO A 20 12.04 2.04 -14.61
C PRO A 20 10.79 1.18 -14.83
N GLY A 21 10.55 0.76 -16.07
CA GLY A 21 9.34 -0.02 -16.44
C GLY A 21 9.19 -1.33 -15.67
N GLU A 22 10.29 -2.04 -15.45
CA GLU A 22 10.33 -3.30 -14.67
C GLU A 22 9.85 -3.10 -13.22
N LEU A 23 10.19 -1.97 -12.59
CA LEU A 23 9.71 -1.65 -11.24
C LEU A 23 8.21 -1.36 -11.26
N ARG A 24 7.73 -0.65 -12.27
CA ARG A 24 6.30 -0.38 -12.41
C ARG A 24 5.50 -1.67 -12.63
N GLU A 25 5.99 -2.58 -13.46
CA GLU A 25 5.38 -3.91 -13.66
C GLU A 25 5.31 -4.70 -12.34
N THR A 26 6.41 -4.70 -11.57
CA THR A 26 6.44 -5.33 -10.23
C THR A 26 5.39 -4.74 -9.28
N ILE A 27 5.22 -3.41 -9.30
CA ILE A 27 4.20 -2.71 -8.50
C ILE A 27 2.79 -3.10 -8.96
N ASP A 28 2.53 -3.08 -10.26
CA ASP A 28 1.23 -3.41 -10.85
C ASP A 28 0.82 -4.85 -10.49
N ASP A 29 1.75 -5.81 -10.57
CA ASP A 29 1.51 -7.20 -10.18
C ASP A 29 1.13 -7.32 -8.69
N HIS A 30 1.85 -6.62 -7.81
CA HIS A 30 1.55 -6.63 -6.38
C HIS A 30 0.20 -5.98 -6.02
N VAL A 31 -0.18 -4.91 -6.72
CA VAL A 31 -1.51 -4.28 -6.56
C VAL A 31 -2.61 -5.18 -7.13
N ALA A 32 -2.36 -5.85 -8.26
CA ALA A 32 -3.30 -6.78 -8.88
C ALA A 32 -3.61 -7.98 -7.95
N ASP A 33 -2.58 -8.62 -7.41
CA ASP A 33 -2.67 -9.74 -6.45
C ASP A 33 -3.13 -9.30 -5.04
N GLY A 34 -3.19 -7.99 -4.82
CA GLY A 34 -3.68 -7.34 -3.60
C GLY A 34 -5.17 -7.57 -3.32
N SER A 35 -5.50 -7.61 -2.03
CA SER A 35 -6.88 -7.43 -1.59
C SER A 35 -7.23 -5.96 -1.62
N VAL A 36 -8.31 -5.59 -2.31
CA VAL A 36 -8.80 -4.20 -2.39
C VAL A 36 -9.74 -3.81 -1.24
N VAL A 37 -9.87 -4.69 -0.24
CA VAL A 37 -10.76 -4.49 0.90
C VAL A 37 -10.47 -3.19 1.66
N PRO A 38 -9.21 -2.80 1.95
CA PRO A 38 -8.92 -1.55 2.66
C PRO A 38 -9.46 -0.32 1.92
N GLY A 39 -9.16 -0.16 0.63
CA GLY A 39 -9.67 0.98 -0.15
C GLY A 39 -11.19 0.97 -0.28
N VAL A 40 -11.80 -0.20 -0.52
CA VAL A 40 -13.26 -0.33 -0.61
C VAL A 40 -13.93 0.01 0.73
N LEU A 41 -13.37 -0.43 1.85
CA LEU A 41 -13.89 -0.09 3.19
C LEU A 41 -13.79 1.41 3.46
N THR A 42 -12.73 2.09 3.01
CA THR A 42 -12.62 3.56 3.10
C THR A 42 -13.80 4.22 2.39
N LEU A 43 -14.08 3.83 1.13
CA LEU A 43 -15.20 4.38 0.37
C LEU A 43 -16.57 4.11 1.00
N LEU A 44 -16.81 2.86 1.43
CA LEU A 44 -18.07 2.49 2.07
C LEU A 44 -18.27 3.20 3.40
N SER A 45 -17.20 3.40 4.17
CA SER A 45 -17.26 4.11 5.46
C SER A 45 -17.55 5.59 5.25
N ALA A 46 -16.88 6.24 4.30
CA ALA A 46 -17.12 7.65 3.98
C ALA A 46 -18.56 7.86 3.50
N ARG A 47 -19.06 7.00 2.62
CA ARG A 47 -20.46 7.03 2.17
C ARG A 47 -21.45 6.89 3.32
N ALA A 48 -21.17 6.00 4.27
CA ALA A 48 -22.04 5.76 5.42
C ALA A 48 -22.06 6.92 6.42
N VAL A 49 -20.95 7.64 6.57
CA VAL A 49 -20.79 8.72 7.56
C VAL A 49 -21.18 10.08 7.00
N SER A 50 -20.71 10.41 5.79
CA SER A 50 -20.82 11.75 5.20
C SER A 50 -21.89 11.83 4.12
N GLY A 51 -22.25 10.71 3.50
CA GLY A 51 -23.12 10.68 2.32
C GLY A 51 -22.43 11.14 1.03
N ASP A 52 -21.12 11.36 1.07
CA ASP A 52 -20.29 11.76 -0.07
C ASP A 52 -20.33 10.69 -1.17
N ASP A 53 -20.13 11.12 -2.42
CA ASP A 53 -19.98 10.21 -3.54
C ASP A 53 -18.65 9.45 -3.42
N PRO A 54 -18.65 8.10 -3.39
CA PRO A 54 -17.43 7.31 -3.37
C PRO A 54 -16.41 7.69 -4.45
N ASP A 55 -16.86 8.17 -5.61
CA ASP A 55 -15.97 8.56 -6.70
C ASP A 55 -15.10 9.78 -6.33
N ASP A 56 -15.62 10.71 -5.52
CA ASP A 56 -14.88 11.90 -5.06
C ASP A 56 -13.74 11.54 -4.08
N LEU A 57 -13.76 10.33 -3.53
CA LEU A 57 -12.79 9.84 -2.54
C LEU A 57 -11.91 8.70 -3.06
N ALA A 58 -11.96 8.43 -4.38
CA ALA A 58 -11.21 7.34 -4.99
C ALA A 58 -9.69 7.49 -4.81
N GLU A 59 -9.15 8.72 -4.86
CA GLU A 59 -7.73 8.99 -4.65
C GLU A 59 -7.29 8.70 -3.21
N GLN A 60 -8.08 9.11 -2.22
CA GLN A 60 -7.79 8.85 -0.80
C GLN A 60 -7.91 7.37 -0.48
N ALA A 61 -8.92 6.70 -1.05
CA ALA A 61 -9.09 5.26 -0.92
C ALA A 61 -7.92 4.49 -1.57
N ALA A 62 -7.43 4.96 -2.72
CA ALA A 62 -6.19 4.46 -3.31
C ALA A 62 -4.99 4.72 -2.40
N GLY A 63 -4.89 5.89 -1.77
CA GLY A 63 -3.85 6.20 -0.80
C GLY A 63 -3.76 5.18 0.34
N VAL A 64 -4.90 4.88 0.96
CA VAL A 64 -5.02 3.84 2.00
C VAL A 64 -4.65 2.46 1.45
N GLN A 65 -5.13 2.13 0.24
CA GLN A 65 -4.86 0.85 -0.40
C GLN A 65 -3.36 0.64 -0.68
N LEU A 66 -2.68 1.64 -1.24
CA LEU A 66 -1.25 1.58 -1.55
C LEU A 66 -0.41 1.43 -0.27
N ILE A 67 -0.74 2.15 0.81
CA ILE A 67 -0.09 1.95 2.12
C ILE A 67 -0.28 0.51 2.59
N TYR A 68 -1.50 -0.04 2.51
CA TYR A 68 -1.76 -1.41 2.92
C TYR A 68 -0.95 -2.42 2.10
N ASP A 69 -0.94 -2.31 0.78
CA ASP A 69 -0.23 -3.24 -0.09
C ASP A 69 1.28 -3.18 0.14
N GLY A 70 1.83 -1.98 0.30
CA GLY A 70 3.24 -1.78 0.65
C GLY A 70 3.61 -2.41 2.00
N LEU A 71 2.85 -2.14 3.07
CA LEU A 71 3.11 -2.73 4.39
C LEU A 71 2.92 -4.26 4.40
N ARG A 72 1.95 -4.78 3.65
CA ARG A 72 1.75 -6.22 3.47
C ARG A 72 2.98 -6.86 2.81
N LEU A 73 3.53 -6.19 1.80
CA LEU A 73 4.73 -6.62 1.08
C LEU A 73 5.96 -6.57 2.00
N THR A 74 6.18 -5.48 2.73
CA THR A 74 7.25 -5.36 3.73
C THR A 74 7.18 -6.49 4.76
N ARG A 75 5.98 -6.79 5.29
CA ARG A 75 5.78 -7.90 6.25
C ARG A 75 6.12 -9.26 5.64
N ARG A 76 5.77 -9.49 4.37
CA ARG A 76 6.10 -10.74 3.67
C ARG A 76 7.62 -10.88 3.53
N LEU A 77 8.30 -9.81 3.12
CA LEU A 77 9.75 -9.79 2.94
C LEU A 77 10.50 -10.03 4.26
N ALA A 78 10.11 -9.34 5.34
CA ALA A 78 10.69 -9.53 6.67
C ALA A 78 10.58 -11.00 7.13
N ARG A 79 9.40 -11.62 6.96
CA ARG A 79 9.15 -13.01 7.39
C ARG A 79 9.85 -14.07 6.56
N SER A 80 9.88 -13.88 5.23
CA SER A 80 10.46 -14.88 4.33
C SER A 80 11.97 -14.74 4.21
N ASN A 81 12.51 -13.54 4.49
CA ASN A 81 13.92 -13.18 4.37
C ASN A 81 14.56 -13.76 3.10
N PRO A 82 14.03 -13.39 1.91
CA PRO A 82 14.41 -14.01 0.63
C PRO A 82 15.87 -13.78 0.25
N TRP A 83 16.51 -12.73 0.78
CA TRP A 83 17.95 -12.42 0.61
C TRP A 83 18.90 -13.48 1.18
N ARG A 84 18.40 -14.52 1.86
CA ARG A 84 19.20 -15.69 2.24
C ARG A 84 19.43 -16.66 1.08
N ALA A 85 18.75 -16.50 -0.05
CA ALA A 85 18.98 -17.26 -1.28
C ALA A 85 20.04 -16.58 -2.18
N ASP A 86 20.59 -17.33 -3.14
CA ASP A 86 21.69 -16.87 -4.01
C ASP A 86 21.27 -15.90 -5.14
N ASP A 87 19.97 -15.61 -5.30
CA ASP A 87 19.41 -14.65 -6.28
C ASP A 87 18.38 -13.74 -5.57
N ASP A 88 18.76 -12.48 -5.34
CA ASP A 88 18.01 -11.51 -4.55
C ASP A 88 17.38 -10.38 -5.39
N HIS A 89 17.53 -10.39 -6.72
CA HIS A 89 16.99 -9.33 -7.58
C HIS A 89 15.48 -9.14 -7.40
N ASP A 90 14.71 -10.24 -7.36
CA ASP A 90 13.27 -10.19 -7.12
C ASP A 90 12.93 -9.63 -5.72
N ALA A 91 13.78 -9.90 -4.74
CA ALA A 91 13.61 -9.38 -3.38
C ALA A 91 13.90 -7.88 -3.31
N ASP A 92 14.94 -7.43 -4.01
CA ASP A 92 15.31 -6.03 -4.17
C ASP A 92 14.21 -5.24 -4.90
N MET A 93 13.68 -5.79 -5.99
CA MET A 93 12.56 -5.19 -6.71
C MET A 93 11.31 -5.12 -5.83
N ALA A 94 11.03 -6.17 -5.06
CA ALA A 94 9.90 -6.19 -4.15
C ALA A 94 10.02 -5.18 -2.99
N VAL A 95 11.22 -4.96 -2.44
CA VAL A 95 11.39 -3.95 -1.37
C VAL A 95 11.23 -2.54 -1.92
N LEU A 96 11.76 -2.26 -3.12
CA LEU A 96 11.56 -0.98 -3.80
C LEU A 96 10.09 -0.73 -4.13
N ALA A 97 9.37 -1.77 -4.60
CA ALA A 97 7.94 -1.68 -4.84
C ALA A 97 7.17 -1.35 -3.55
N ALA A 98 7.53 -1.98 -2.42
CA ALA A 98 6.92 -1.68 -1.13
C ALA A 98 7.12 -0.21 -0.71
N ASP A 99 8.33 0.31 -0.84
CA ASP A 99 8.68 1.69 -0.50
C ASP A 99 7.91 2.70 -1.36
N VAL A 100 7.81 2.45 -2.67
CA VAL A 100 7.04 3.29 -3.59
C VAL A 100 5.55 3.27 -3.24
N LEU A 101 4.98 2.09 -2.97
CA LEU A 101 3.57 1.94 -2.59
C LEU A 101 3.24 2.74 -1.33
N VAL A 102 4.03 2.59 -0.27
CA VAL A 102 3.84 3.35 0.98
C VAL A 102 4.00 4.85 0.74
N SER A 103 5.08 5.26 0.07
CA SER A 103 5.37 6.68 -0.19
C SER A 103 4.30 7.35 -1.04
N ARG A 104 3.81 6.67 -2.08
CA ARG A 104 2.76 7.21 -2.96
C ARG A 104 1.42 7.26 -2.26
N GLY A 105 1.11 6.25 -1.44
CA GLY A 105 -0.10 6.29 -0.62
C GLY A 105 -0.10 7.46 0.37
N PHE A 106 1.04 7.72 1.03
CA PHE A 106 1.20 8.92 1.86
C PHE A 106 1.06 10.22 1.08
N TYR A 107 1.66 10.29 -0.10
CA TYR A 107 1.56 11.46 -0.97
C TYR A 107 0.09 11.83 -1.26
N LEU A 108 -0.75 10.83 -1.56
CA LEU A 108 -2.19 11.03 -1.79
C LEU A 108 -2.93 11.51 -0.54
N LEU A 109 -2.50 11.08 0.65
CA LEU A 109 -3.12 11.47 1.93
C LEU A 109 -2.54 12.74 2.56
N ALA A 110 -1.41 13.24 2.08
CA ALA A 110 -0.61 14.28 2.76
C ALA A 110 -1.34 15.61 3.00
N ARG A 111 -2.38 15.91 2.22
CA ARG A 111 -3.20 17.13 2.35
C ARG A 111 -4.56 16.87 2.98
N THR A 112 -4.72 15.72 3.64
CA THR A 112 -5.95 15.34 4.34
C THR A 112 -5.71 15.32 5.85
N GLU A 113 -6.79 15.38 6.63
CA GLU A 113 -6.72 15.20 8.09
C GLU A 113 -6.19 13.81 8.47
N ALA A 114 -6.21 12.83 7.56
CA ALA A 114 -5.70 11.48 7.77
C ALA A 114 -4.17 11.37 7.66
N ALA A 115 -3.44 12.43 7.31
CA ALA A 115 -1.99 12.38 7.14
C ALA A 115 -1.26 11.96 8.43
N ASP A 116 -1.64 12.54 9.58
CA ASP A 116 -1.03 12.22 10.87
C ASP A 116 -1.34 10.78 11.31
N ASP A 117 -2.58 10.32 11.11
CA ASP A 117 -3.00 8.96 11.44
C ASP A 117 -2.28 7.93 10.56
N ALA A 118 -2.13 8.20 9.26
CA ALA A 118 -1.38 7.33 8.37
C ALA A 118 0.07 7.16 8.84
N VAL A 119 0.72 8.24 9.31
CA VAL A 119 2.09 8.18 9.83
C VAL A 119 2.15 7.37 11.12
N ALA A 120 1.16 7.55 12.00
CA ALA A 120 1.05 6.78 13.23
C ALA A 120 0.93 5.27 12.96
N VAL A 121 0.13 4.87 11.97
CA VAL A 121 -0.03 3.46 11.56
C VAL A 121 1.29 2.84 11.12
N VAL A 122 2.07 3.52 10.27
CA VAL A 122 3.35 2.99 9.79
C VAL A 122 4.39 2.88 10.90
N ARG A 123 4.43 3.86 11.82
CA ARG A 123 5.30 3.80 13.01
C ARG A 123 4.94 2.63 13.92
N SER A 124 3.65 2.44 14.19
CA SER A 124 3.15 1.29 14.97
C SER A 124 3.50 -0.02 14.29
N PHE A 125 3.30 -0.12 12.97
CA PHE A 125 3.65 -1.31 12.20
C PHE A 125 5.14 -1.66 12.33
N GLY A 126 6.02 -0.65 12.20
CA GLY A 126 7.46 -0.84 12.33
C GLY A 126 7.85 -1.38 13.71
N HIS A 127 7.32 -0.75 14.77
CA HIS A 127 7.52 -1.21 16.15
C HIS A 127 7.04 -2.66 16.35
N ASP A 128 5.84 -2.99 15.85
CA ASP A 128 5.26 -4.34 15.94
C ASP A 128 6.04 -5.40 15.13
N GLN A 129 6.80 -5.00 14.11
CA GLN A 129 7.69 -5.92 13.39
C GLN A 129 8.97 -6.15 14.18
N THR A 130 9.61 -5.10 14.69
CA THR A 130 10.82 -5.21 15.52
C THR A 130 10.59 -6.03 16.78
N ASP A 131 9.52 -5.74 17.54
CA ASP A 131 9.20 -6.49 18.76
C ASP A 131 8.97 -7.99 18.50
N ARG A 132 8.51 -8.35 17.30
CA ARG A 132 8.28 -9.74 16.91
C ARG A 132 9.58 -10.44 16.54
N GLU A 133 10.47 -9.78 15.81
CA GLU A 133 11.80 -10.33 15.50
C GLU A 133 12.58 -10.61 16.78
N ASP A 134 12.57 -9.69 17.74
CA ASP A 134 13.22 -9.87 19.06
C ASP A 134 12.61 -11.00 19.90
N ALA A 135 11.36 -11.37 19.64
CA ALA A 135 10.66 -12.46 20.35
C ALA A 135 10.83 -13.83 19.68
N ASP A 136 11.18 -13.87 18.39
CA ASP A 136 11.40 -15.09 17.60
C ASP A 136 12.89 -15.54 17.60
N ASP A 137 13.82 -14.68 18.08
CA ASP A 137 15.26 -14.96 18.35
C ASP A 137 15.52 -15.51 19.78
#